data_AF-A0A3D4M242-F1
#
_entry.id   AF-A0A3D4M242-F1
#
_cell.length_a   1.000
_cell.length_b   1.000
_cell.length_c   1.000
_cell.angle_alpha   90.00
_cell.angle_beta   90.00
_cell.angle_gamma   90.00
#
_symmetry.space_group_name_H-M   'P 1'
#
loop_
_entity.id
_entity.type
_entity.pdbx_description
1 polymer ?
#
loop_
_entity_poly.entity_id
_entity_poly.type
_entity_poly.pdbx_seq_one_letter_code
_entity_poly.pdbx_strand_id
1 'polypeptide(L)'
;MKAPFFHKKVSPEKFTFHLINLQSNLNHKAMSIKKVLFATLFILALPGLPAQAQKLKSDNWEIRFEKFEKQELMFMGKKQIIYTGILIVKKDKKEQGTYRFYLPELDGKLSHLTIRDMQDNILEPRLYYNSDDKIFVYYQGTPKEKKVAPLKSKNVKDLILSGMLIWLNREE
;
A
#
# COMPACT_ATOMS: atom_id res chain seq x y z
N MET A 1 41.67 -40.09 -59.35
CA MET A 1 42.52 -39.84 -58.16
C MET A 1 41.70 -40.14 -56.90
N LYS A 2 42.33 -40.76 -55.90
CA LYS A 2 41.75 -41.26 -54.64
C LYS A 2 41.60 -40.18 -53.57
N ALA A 3 40.69 -40.48 -52.62
CA ALA A 3 40.60 -40.15 -51.18
C ALA A 3 39.31 -39.38 -50.81
N PRO A 4 38.77 -39.40 -49.56
CA PRO A 4 39.12 -40.20 -48.37
C PRO A 4 37.92 -40.77 -47.52
N PHE A 5 38.28 -41.70 -46.62
CA PHE A 5 37.85 -41.97 -45.21
C PHE A 5 36.39 -42.08 -44.70
N PHE A 6 36.09 -43.32 -44.25
CA PHE A 6 35.43 -43.80 -43.01
C PHE A 6 34.38 -42.97 -42.23
N HIS A 7 33.20 -43.59 -42.01
CA HIS A 7 32.68 -43.81 -40.65
C HIS A 7 31.88 -45.13 -40.56
N LYS A 8 32.24 -45.92 -39.55
CA LYS A 8 31.76 -47.27 -39.23
C LYS A 8 30.33 -47.19 -38.66
N LYS A 9 29.35 -47.76 -39.36
CA LYS A 9 28.02 -48.08 -38.79
C LYS A 9 28.04 -49.53 -38.31
N VAL A 10 27.72 -49.74 -37.04
CA VAL A 10 27.37 -51.07 -36.52
C VAL A 10 25.88 -51.04 -36.17
N SER A 11 25.23 -52.11 -36.58
CA SER A 11 23.80 -52.41 -36.64
C SER A 11 23.53 -53.61 -35.71
N PRO A 12 22.36 -54.26 -35.78
CA PRO A 12 21.04 -53.99 -35.20
C PRO A 12 20.76 -55.02 -34.06
N GLU A 13 19.48 -55.37 -33.80
CA GLU A 13 18.97 -56.35 -32.81
C GLU A 13 18.63 -55.69 -31.46
N LYS A 14 17.41 -55.23 -31.15
CA LYS A 14 16.04 -55.63 -31.52
C LYS A 14 15.63 -57.05 -31.05
N PHE A 15 14.87 -57.03 -29.96
CA PHE A 15 13.66 -57.81 -29.66
C PHE A 15 13.75 -59.11 -28.80
N THR A 16 13.29 -58.93 -27.55
CA THR A 16 12.34 -59.77 -26.77
C THR A 16 12.65 -61.23 -26.46
N PHE A 17 12.78 -61.53 -25.16
CA PHE A 17 12.17 -62.72 -24.54
C PHE A 17 11.53 -62.37 -23.17
N HIS A 18 10.22 -62.60 -23.15
CA HIS A 18 9.23 -62.88 -22.09
C HIS A 18 9.70 -63.02 -20.62
N LEU A 19 9.09 -62.28 -19.67
CA LEU A 19 7.87 -62.64 -18.92
C LEU A 19 8.01 -63.92 -18.09
N ILE A 20 8.42 -63.81 -16.81
CA ILE A 20 8.02 -64.75 -15.74
C ILE A 20 7.92 -64.00 -14.38
N ASN A 21 6.70 -64.02 -13.84
CA ASN A 21 6.24 -63.98 -12.45
C ASN A 21 6.58 -62.80 -11.52
N LEU A 22 5.57 -62.04 -11.07
CA LEU A 22 4.61 -62.34 -9.99
C LEU A 22 5.25 -62.35 -8.58
N GLN A 23 4.86 -61.34 -7.79
CA GLN A 23 4.63 -61.38 -6.34
C GLN A 23 5.61 -62.18 -5.47
N SER A 24 6.40 -61.49 -4.66
CA SER A 24 6.35 -61.66 -3.19
C SER A 24 7.34 -60.74 -2.48
N ASN A 25 6.82 -60.14 -1.41
CA ASN A 25 7.46 -59.78 -0.15
C ASN A 25 8.84 -59.10 -0.18
N LEU A 26 8.92 -57.81 0.15
CA LEU A 26 8.92 -57.28 1.52
C LEU A 26 9.93 -57.96 2.46
N ASN A 27 10.75 -57.07 3.04
CA ASN A 27 11.60 -57.25 4.21
C ASN A 27 12.94 -57.95 3.97
N HIS A 28 13.96 -57.14 3.63
CA HIS A 28 15.09 -56.91 4.54
C HIS A 28 16.05 -55.90 3.89
N LYS A 29 15.95 -54.63 4.30
CA LYS A 29 17.11 -53.75 4.46
C LYS A 29 16.72 -52.52 5.29
N ALA A 30 16.61 -52.74 6.59
CA ALA A 30 16.96 -51.71 7.55
C ALA A 30 18.44 -51.36 7.31
N MET A 31 18.76 -50.10 7.03
CA MET A 31 19.80 -49.30 7.71
C MET A 31 20.11 -48.04 6.89
N SER A 32 20.04 -46.89 7.58
CA SER A 32 20.56 -45.58 7.19
C SER A 32 19.73 -44.68 6.26
N ILE A 33 18.54 -44.28 6.73
CA ILE A 33 18.05 -42.92 6.45
C ILE A 33 17.95 -42.22 7.80
N LYS A 34 19.04 -41.53 8.16
CA LYS A 34 19.14 -40.73 9.37
C LYS A 34 18.10 -39.61 9.28
N LYS A 35 17.06 -39.71 10.12
CA LYS A 35 16.27 -38.65 10.75
C LYS A 35 16.47 -37.24 10.14
N VAL A 36 15.76 -36.94 9.06
CA VAL A 36 15.54 -35.53 8.69
C VAL A 36 14.37 -35.06 9.54
N LEU A 37 14.71 -34.29 10.57
CA LEU A 37 13.77 -33.66 11.49
C LEU A 37 12.73 -32.85 10.70
N PHE A 38 11.47 -33.06 11.05
CA PHE A 38 10.38 -32.13 10.81
C PHE A 38 10.71 -30.80 11.47
N ALA A 39 11.18 -29.81 10.70
CA ALA A 39 11.21 -28.42 11.11
C ALA A 39 9.94 -27.75 10.57
N THR A 40 8.87 -27.89 11.34
CA THR A 40 7.64 -27.11 11.18
C THR A 40 8.03 -25.63 11.22
N LEU A 41 7.93 -24.95 10.08
CA LEU A 41 8.14 -23.50 10.01
C LEU A 41 7.03 -22.84 10.85
N PHE A 42 7.39 -22.37 12.03
CA PHE A 42 6.50 -21.61 12.90
C PHE A 42 6.20 -20.29 12.18
N ILE A 43 5.01 -20.19 11.58
CA ILE A 43 4.47 -18.91 11.15
C ILE A 43 4.31 -18.09 12.42
N LEU A 44 5.21 -17.13 12.64
CA LEU A 44 4.97 -16.04 13.58
C LEU A 44 3.81 -15.23 13.03
N ALA A 45 2.59 -15.70 13.31
CA ALA A 45 1.42 -14.85 13.37
C ALA A 45 1.65 -13.94 14.58
N LEU A 46 2.44 -12.88 14.38
CA LEU A 46 2.38 -11.71 15.24
C LEU A 46 0.89 -11.33 15.29
N PRO A 47 0.19 -11.43 16.43
CA PRO A 47 -1.14 -10.89 16.52
C PRO A 47 -1.02 -9.42 16.11
N GLY A 48 -1.71 -9.06 15.02
CA GLY A 48 -1.59 -7.75 14.41
C GLY A 48 -1.71 -6.69 15.50
N LEU A 49 -0.58 -6.05 15.81
CA LEU A 49 -0.61 -4.81 16.58
C LEU A 49 -1.61 -3.93 15.82
N PRO A 50 -2.67 -3.42 16.48
CA PRO A 50 -3.61 -2.55 15.81
C PRO A 50 -2.78 -1.45 15.17
N ALA A 51 -2.78 -1.42 13.83
CA ALA A 51 -2.02 -0.44 13.06
C ALA A 51 -2.31 0.90 13.71
N GLN A 52 -1.30 1.51 14.34
CA GLN A 52 -1.49 2.68 15.18
C GLN A 52 -2.20 3.74 14.34
N ALA A 53 -3.51 3.87 14.55
CA ALA A 53 -4.34 4.78 13.79
C ALA A 53 -3.85 6.18 14.18
N GLN A 54 -3.09 6.79 13.29
CA GLN A 54 -2.50 8.10 13.52
C GLN A 54 -3.63 9.09 13.78
N LYS A 55 -3.50 9.82 14.89
CA LYS A 55 -4.56 10.63 15.47
C LYS A 55 -4.02 12.00 15.84
N LEU A 56 -4.79 13.03 15.51
CA LEU A 56 -4.54 14.40 15.94
C LEU A 56 -5.63 14.82 16.92
N LYS A 57 -5.22 15.44 18.04
CA LYS A 57 -6.12 16.07 19.00
C LYS A 57 -5.74 17.54 19.15
N SER A 58 -6.68 18.45 18.99
CA SER A 58 -6.53 19.90 19.23
C SER A 58 -7.91 20.48 19.50
N ASP A 59 -8.04 21.42 20.45
CA ASP A 59 -9.26 22.22 20.64
C ASP A 59 -10.55 21.39 20.70
N ASN A 60 -10.51 20.30 21.49
CA ASN A 60 -11.56 19.30 21.63
C ASN A 60 -11.90 18.48 20.38
N TRP A 61 -11.26 18.76 19.25
CA TRP A 61 -11.30 17.93 18.06
C TRP A 61 -10.40 16.71 18.19
N GLU A 62 -10.88 15.62 17.62
CA GLU A 62 -10.17 14.37 17.44
C GLU A 62 -10.38 13.92 16.00
N ILE A 63 -9.29 13.82 15.24
CA ILE A 63 -9.29 13.41 13.84
C ILE A 63 -8.42 12.16 13.73
N ARG A 64 -8.94 11.11 13.09
CA ARG A 64 -8.22 9.85 12.88
C ARG A 64 -8.48 9.31 11.48
N PHE A 65 -7.51 8.58 10.94
CA PHE A 65 -7.73 7.80 9.73
C PHE A 65 -8.55 6.54 10.04
N GLU A 66 -9.59 6.34 9.26
CA GLU A 66 -10.22 5.03 9.09
C GLU A 66 -9.55 4.28 7.93
N LYS A 67 -9.29 4.99 6.83
CA LYS A 67 -8.66 4.45 5.62
C LYS A 67 -7.62 5.43 5.08
N PHE A 68 -6.51 4.92 4.58
CA PHE A 68 -5.47 5.71 3.92
C PHE A 68 -4.89 4.88 2.77
N GLU A 69 -4.94 5.44 1.57
CA GLU A 69 -4.43 4.84 0.34
C GLU A 69 -3.46 5.80 -0.34
N LYS A 70 -2.43 5.22 -0.95
CA LYS A 70 -1.51 5.90 -1.85
C LYS A 70 -1.65 5.24 -3.21
N GLN A 71 -2.06 6.00 -4.21
CA GLN A 71 -2.18 5.55 -5.59
C GLN A 71 -1.08 6.22 -6.41
N GLU A 72 -0.44 5.45 -7.29
CA GLU A 72 0.54 5.97 -8.24
C GLU A 72 -0.04 5.82 -9.64
N LEU A 73 -0.17 6.93 -10.36
CA LEU A 73 -0.76 6.99 -11.68
C LEU A 73 0.23 7.59 -12.67
N MET A 74 0.23 7.10 -13.90
CA MET A 74 0.92 7.73 -15.01
C MET A 74 -0.07 8.60 -15.77
N PHE A 75 0.16 9.91 -15.79
CA PHE A 75 -0.68 10.87 -16.50
C PHE A 75 0.19 11.76 -17.38
N MET A 76 -0.08 11.77 -18.70
CA MET A 76 0.70 12.54 -19.69
C MET A 76 2.22 12.29 -19.59
N GLY A 77 2.64 11.04 -19.39
CA GLY A 77 4.05 10.66 -19.26
C GLY A 77 4.70 11.06 -17.93
N LYS A 78 3.97 11.69 -17.02
CA LYS A 78 4.43 12.05 -15.69
C LYS A 78 3.83 11.15 -14.62
N LYS A 79 4.62 10.81 -13.61
CA LYS A 79 4.16 10.10 -12.42
C LYS A 79 3.42 11.07 -11.51
N GLN A 80 2.18 10.75 -11.18
CA GLN A 80 1.38 11.44 -10.19
C GLN A 80 1.14 10.51 -8.99
N ILE A 81 1.26 11.06 -7.79
CA ILE A 81 0.91 10.33 -6.56
C ILE A 81 -0.36 10.96 -6.03
N ILE A 82 -1.35 10.13 -5.69
CA ILE A 82 -2.58 10.59 -5.08
C ILE A 82 -2.74 9.91 -3.73
N TYR A 83 -2.92 10.73 -2.69
CA TYR A 83 -3.30 10.27 -1.37
C TYR A 83 -4.80 10.41 -1.20
N THR A 84 -5.48 9.32 -0.87
CA THR A 84 -6.91 9.30 -0.62
C THR A 84 -7.23 8.51 0.64
N GLY A 85 -8.44 8.67 1.16
CA GLY A 85 -8.87 7.87 2.29
C GLY A 85 -10.07 8.45 3.01
N ILE A 86 -10.28 7.96 4.22
CA ILE A 86 -11.44 8.28 5.06
C ILE A 86 -10.94 8.74 6.43
N LEU A 87 -11.47 9.87 6.89
CA LEU A 87 -11.22 10.46 8.20
C LEU A 87 -12.50 10.39 9.03
N ILE A 88 -12.37 9.97 10.29
CA ILE A 88 -13.42 10.08 11.30
C ILE A 88 -13.09 11.27 12.18
N VAL A 89 -14.08 12.14 12.36
CA VAL A 89 -13.96 13.37 13.15
C VAL A 89 -14.88 13.30 14.37
N LYS A 90 -14.32 13.64 15.53
CA LYS A 90 -15.04 13.78 16.79
C LYS A 90 -14.77 15.15 17.39
N LYS A 91 -15.76 15.71 18.07
CA LYS A 91 -15.63 16.88 18.96
C LYS A 91 -16.21 16.50 20.30
N ASP A 92 -15.50 16.74 21.40
CA ASP A 92 -15.96 16.40 22.74
C ASP A 92 -16.40 14.92 22.89
N LYS A 93 -15.65 14.01 22.24
CA LYS A 93 -15.92 12.56 22.15
C LYS A 93 -17.20 12.18 21.35
N LYS A 94 -17.98 13.14 20.87
CA LYS A 94 -19.13 12.90 19.98
C LYS A 94 -18.68 12.90 18.53
N GLU A 95 -19.13 11.90 17.77
CA GLU A 95 -18.88 11.85 16.33
C GLU A 95 -19.57 13.01 15.63
N GLN A 96 -18.80 13.73 14.81
CA GLN A 96 -19.28 14.87 14.03
C GLN A 96 -19.51 14.47 12.58
N GLY A 97 -18.70 13.53 12.08
CA GLY A 97 -18.87 12.98 10.76
C GLY A 97 -17.70 12.15 10.29
N THR A 98 -17.91 11.56 9.12
CA THR A 98 -16.92 10.77 8.37
C THR A 98 -16.75 11.43 7.01
N TYR A 99 -15.50 11.68 6.64
CA TYR A 99 -15.15 12.47 5.47
C TYR A 99 -14.18 11.72 4.60
N ARG A 100 -14.31 11.87 3.28
CA ARG A 100 -13.25 11.47 2.36
C ARG A 100 -12.27 12.63 2.17
N PHE A 101 -11.01 12.29 1.97
CA PHE A 101 -10.01 13.26 1.57
C PHE A 101 -9.34 12.86 0.27
N TYR A 102 -8.86 13.88 -0.44
CA TYR A 102 -8.08 13.74 -1.66
C TYR A 102 -6.95 14.77 -1.65
N LEU A 103 -5.71 14.32 -1.76
CA LEU A 103 -4.51 15.14 -1.77
C LEU A 103 -3.56 14.63 -2.86
N PRO A 104 -3.51 15.27 -4.04
CA PRO A 104 -2.61 14.88 -5.11
C PRO A 104 -1.27 15.59 -5.00
N GLU A 105 -0.23 14.85 -5.36
CA GLU A 105 1.16 15.28 -5.53
C GLU A 105 1.49 15.30 -7.02
N LEU A 106 1.93 16.47 -7.50
CA LEU A 106 2.30 16.73 -8.88
C LEU A 106 3.76 17.19 -8.91
N ASP A 107 4.58 16.53 -9.72
CA ASP A 107 6.00 16.86 -9.89
C ASP A 107 6.75 16.97 -8.53
N GLY A 108 6.43 16.07 -7.59
CA GLY A 108 7.06 16.00 -6.26
C GLY A 108 6.55 17.04 -5.24
N LYS A 109 5.54 17.85 -5.60
CA LYS A 109 4.93 18.83 -4.71
C LYS A 109 3.47 18.51 -4.45
N LEU A 110 3.06 18.54 -3.18
CA LEU A 110 1.66 18.44 -2.79
C LEU A 110 0.93 19.70 -3.26
N SER A 111 -0.29 19.54 -3.80
CA SER A 111 -1.03 20.67 -4.37
C SER A 111 -2.15 21.19 -3.47
N HIS A 112 -3.19 20.40 -3.21
CA HIS A 112 -4.35 20.83 -2.43
C HIS A 112 -5.04 19.66 -1.74
N LEU A 113 -5.49 19.89 -0.51
CA LEU A 113 -6.35 18.98 0.23
C LEU A 113 -7.81 19.33 -0.08
N THR A 114 -8.53 18.35 -0.62
CA THR A 114 -9.98 18.41 -0.82
C THR A 114 -10.65 17.51 0.20
N ILE A 115 -11.68 18.05 0.87
CA ILE A 115 -12.55 17.29 1.78
C ILE A 115 -13.88 17.03 1.06
N ARG A 116 -14.41 15.84 1.22
CA ARG A 116 -15.66 15.40 0.59
C ARG A 116 -16.54 14.67 1.59
N ASP A 117 -17.84 14.68 1.35
CA ASP A 117 -18.78 13.84 2.10
C ASP A 117 -18.72 12.37 1.64
N MET A 118 -19.56 11.53 2.24
CA MET A 118 -19.66 10.11 1.89
C MET A 118 -20.43 9.84 0.59
N GLN A 119 -21.00 10.88 -0.03
CA GLN A 119 -21.62 10.86 -1.36
C GLN A 119 -20.65 11.39 -2.44
N ASP A 120 -19.42 11.73 -2.06
CA ASP A 120 -18.36 12.26 -2.92
C ASP A 120 -18.58 13.72 -3.40
N ASN A 121 -19.49 14.46 -2.77
CA ASN A 121 -19.62 15.89 -3.00
C ASN A 121 -18.44 16.64 -2.37
N ILE A 122 -17.89 17.61 -3.10
CA ILE A 122 -16.82 18.46 -2.60
C ILE A 122 -17.38 19.41 -1.54
N LEU A 123 -16.75 19.42 -0.36
CA LEU A 123 -17.07 20.34 0.73
C LEU A 123 -16.05 21.47 0.72
N GLU A 124 -16.45 22.63 0.19
CA GLU A 124 -15.59 23.81 0.13
C GLU A 124 -15.27 24.32 1.56
N PRO A 125 -14.10 24.95 1.75
CA PRO A 125 -13.08 25.27 0.76
C PRO A 125 -12.08 24.13 0.52
N ARG A 126 -11.47 24.12 -0.65
CA ARG A 126 -10.19 23.42 -0.87
C ARG A 126 -9.06 24.15 -0.14
N LEU A 127 -8.13 23.39 0.44
CA LEU A 127 -6.94 23.93 1.08
C LEU A 127 -5.73 23.73 0.17
N TYR A 128 -5.23 24.79 -0.46
CA TYR A 128 -4.03 24.75 -1.29
C TYR A 128 -2.79 24.74 -0.42
N TYR A 129 -1.91 23.77 -0.61
CA TYR A 129 -0.68 23.65 0.17
C TYR A 129 0.50 24.21 -0.63
N ASN A 130 1.09 25.28 -0.12
CA ASN A 130 2.37 25.76 -0.63
C ASN A 130 3.47 24.90 0.00
N SER A 131 4.11 24.04 -0.81
CA SER A 131 5.15 23.12 -0.35
C SER A 131 6.45 23.81 0.05
N ASP A 132 6.71 25.00 -0.50
CA ASP A 132 7.94 25.77 -0.25
C ASP A 132 7.83 26.49 1.10
N ASP A 133 6.70 27.17 1.33
CA ASP A 133 6.41 27.90 2.57
C ASP A 133 5.82 27.01 3.68
N LYS A 134 5.41 25.79 3.34
CA LYS A 134 4.73 24.82 4.22
C LYS A 134 3.46 25.36 4.88
N ILE A 135 2.66 26.10 4.13
CA ILE A 135 1.40 26.70 4.58
C ILE A 135 0.21 26.22 3.76
N PHE A 136 -0.95 26.13 4.40
CA PHE A 136 -2.23 26.02 3.71
C PHE A 136 -2.81 27.40 3.42
N VAL A 137 -3.40 27.54 2.24
CA VAL A 137 -4.13 28.72 1.79
C VAL A 137 -5.53 28.29 1.38
N TYR A 138 -6.56 29.01 1.83
CA TYR A 138 -7.94 28.75 1.45
C TYR A 138 -8.68 30.05 1.17
N TYR A 139 -9.74 29.96 0.35
CA TYR A 139 -10.39 31.11 -0.27
C TYR A 139 -9.42 32.01 -1.06
N GLN A 140 -8.42 31.39 -1.71
CA GLN A 140 -7.36 32.08 -2.44
C GLN A 140 -7.93 33.03 -3.50
N GLY A 141 -7.40 34.25 -3.56
CA GLY A 141 -7.83 35.28 -4.50
C GLY A 141 -9.16 35.96 -4.13
N THR A 142 -9.68 35.74 -2.92
CA THR A 142 -10.88 36.41 -2.41
C THR A 142 -10.56 37.28 -1.18
N PRO A 143 -11.45 38.20 -0.77
CA PRO A 143 -11.29 38.96 0.47
C PRO A 143 -11.26 38.09 1.75
N LYS A 144 -11.65 36.81 1.65
CA LYS A 144 -11.63 35.85 2.77
C LYS A 144 -10.38 34.96 2.77
N GLU A 145 -9.40 35.25 1.92
CA GLU A 145 -8.16 34.47 1.86
C GLU A 145 -7.50 34.41 3.24
N LYS A 146 -7.19 33.20 3.70
CA LYS A 146 -6.46 32.96 4.94
C LYS A 146 -5.29 32.02 4.66
N LYS A 147 -4.17 32.28 5.33
CA LYS A 147 -2.94 31.47 5.28
C LYS A 147 -2.67 30.91 6.66
N VAL A 148 -2.55 29.58 6.77
CA VAL A 148 -2.45 28.90 8.06
C VAL A 148 -1.39 27.81 7.97
N ALA A 149 -0.44 27.82 8.92
CA ALA A 149 0.55 26.76 9.04
C ALA A 149 -0.11 25.49 9.65
N PRO A 150 0.23 24.29 9.17
CA PRO A 150 -0.26 23.05 9.76
C PRO A 150 0.31 22.85 11.16
N LEU A 151 -0.52 22.36 12.09
CA LEU A 151 -0.09 22.01 13.44
C LEU A 151 1.01 20.93 13.44
N LYS A 152 0.95 19.98 12.51
CA LYS A 152 1.97 18.95 12.26
C LYS A 152 2.20 18.77 10.76
N SER A 153 3.46 18.63 10.36
CA SER A 153 3.84 18.44 8.94
C SER A 153 5.01 17.47 8.74
N LYS A 154 5.30 16.59 9.70
CA LYS A 154 6.44 15.66 9.62
C LYS A 154 6.32 14.65 8.49
N ASN A 155 5.09 14.27 8.12
CA ASN A 155 4.77 13.37 7.03
C ASN A 155 3.40 13.73 6.43
N VAL A 156 3.05 13.09 5.30
CA VAL A 156 1.80 13.34 4.57
C VAL A 156 0.56 13.10 5.45
N LYS A 157 0.57 12.08 6.30
CA LYS A 157 -0.56 11.79 7.20
C LYS A 157 -0.74 12.89 8.24
N ASP A 158 0.33 13.38 8.85
CA ASP A 158 0.30 14.52 9.77
C ASP A 158 -0.23 15.78 9.09
N LEU A 159 0.19 16.00 7.83
CA LEU A 159 -0.26 17.12 7.03
C LEU A 159 -1.76 17.04 6.72
N ILE A 160 -2.28 15.88 6.33
CA ILE A 160 -3.71 15.65 6.09
C ILE A 160 -4.53 15.89 7.36
N LEU A 161 -4.09 15.36 8.52
CA LEU A 161 -4.78 15.57 9.78
C LEU A 161 -4.80 17.06 10.18
N SER A 162 -3.68 17.75 9.98
CA SER A 162 -3.59 19.19 10.26
C SER A 162 -4.45 20.01 9.29
N GLY A 163 -4.46 19.64 8.01
CA GLY A 163 -5.32 20.25 7.00
C GLY A 163 -6.79 20.06 7.33
N MET A 164 -7.21 18.87 7.79
CA MET A 164 -8.59 18.64 8.22
C MET A 164 -8.96 19.51 9.42
N LEU A 165 -8.05 19.70 10.38
CA LEU A 165 -8.28 20.59 11.52
C LEU A 165 -8.46 22.05 11.06
N ILE A 166 -7.60 22.53 10.14
CA ILE A 166 -7.74 23.86 9.53
C ILE A 166 -9.08 24.00 8.81
N TRP A 167 -9.49 22.96 8.07
CA TRP A 167 -10.77 22.95 7.37
C TRP A 167 -11.94 23.05 8.35
N LEU A 168 -11.91 22.34 9.47
CA LEU A 168 -12.95 22.37 10.49
C LEU A 168 -13.08 23.74 11.18
N ASN A 169 -11.96 24.45 11.38
CA ASN A 169 -11.91 25.74 12.07
C ASN A 169 -11.96 26.96 11.13
N ARG A 170 -12.19 26.77 9.83
CA ARG A 170 -12.13 27.84 8.80
C ARG A 170 -13.10 29.02 9.01
N GLU A 171 -14.19 28.79 9.75
CA GLU A 171 -15.27 29.77 9.98
C GLU A 171 -15.07 30.57 11.27
N GLU A 172 -14.07 30.19 12.09
CA GLU A 172 -13.58 30.97 13.23
C GLU A 172 -12.58 32.05 12.77
#